data_AF-A0A929HDL2-F1
#
_entry.id   AF-A0A929HDL2-F1
#
_cell.length_a   1.000
_cell.length_b   1.000
_cell.length_c   1.000
_cell.angle_alpha   90.00
_cell.angle_beta   90.00
_cell.angle_gamma   90.00
#
_symmetry.space_group_name_H-M   'P 1'
#
loop_
_entity.id
_entity.type
_entity.pdbx_description
1 polymer ?
#
loop_
_entity_poly.entity_id
_entity_poly.type
_entity_poly.pdbx_seq_one_letter_code
_entity_poly.pdbx_strand_id
1 'polypeptide(L)'
;MFDEMVSLLKQGEMVQLDLLRKRFDGALVKKLGVIKTPYSFWSSDKKINPAAKELLWATILLEDRDNFMLVEGIIVTELDEKLRAKGLQNSTDHTHKVEQTMQDFIAEFLGLAPSAAFKKILQQKLSEVVNLYSRG
;
A
#
# COMPACT_ATOMS: atom_id res chain seq x y z
N MET A 1 -8.87 0.40 9.35
CA MET A 1 -7.73 0.84 10.19
C MET A 1 -7.22 2.19 9.73
N PHE A 2 -7.08 2.40 8.42
CA PHE A 2 -6.72 3.69 7.82
C PHE A 2 -7.95 4.50 7.36
N ASP A 3 -9.13 4.23 7.90
CA ASP A 3 -10.38 4.83 7.42
C ASP A 3 -10.38 6.36 7.62
N GLU A 4 -9.80 6.84 8.72
CA GLU A 4 -9.60 8.27 8.97
C GLU A 4 -8.64 8.90 7.95
N MET A 5 -7.53 8.23 7.62
CA MET A 5 -6.59 8.70 6.58
C MET A 5 -7.33 8.87 5.26
N VAL A 6 -8.09 7.86 4.82
CA VAL A 6 -8.85 7.93 3.57
C VAL A 6 -9.92 9.04 3.62
N SER A 7 -10.58 9.21 4.76
CA SER A 7 -11.59 10.27 4.93
C SER A 7 -10.98 11.67 4.80
N LEU A 8 -9.86 11.92 5.47
CA LEU A 8 -9.17 13.22 5.44
C LEU A 8 -8.69 13.55 4.02
N LEU A 9 -8.08 12.58 3.32
CA LEU A 9 -7.62 12.79 1.94
C LEU A 9 -8.77 13.14 1.00
N LYS A 10 -9.94 12.50 1.15
CA LYS A 10 -11.15 12.82 0.37
C LYS A 10 -11.70 14.22 0.65
N GLN A 11 -11.43 14.76 1.83
CA GLN A 11 -11.79 16.12 2.22
C GLN A 11 -10.73 17.15 1.79
N GLY A 12 -9.59 16.70 1.25
CA GLY A 12 -8.48 17.57 0.88
C GLY A 12 -7.62 17.98 2.07
N GLU A 13 -7.68 17.20 3.15
CA GLU A 13 -6.92 17.42 4.38
C GLU A 13 -5.75 16.45 4.46
N MET A 14 -4.62 16.95 4.94
CA MET A 14 -3.45 16.13 5.21
C MET A 14 -3.57 15.46 6.57
N VAL A 15 -3.14 14.20 6.65
CA VAL A 15 -3.09 13.44 7.89
C VAL A 15 -1.99 13.94 8.83
N GLN A 16 -2.22 13.79 10.14
CA GLN A 16 -1.18 14.01 11.15
C GLN A 16 -0.13 12.90 11.07
N LEU A 17 1.11 13.27 10.71
CA LEU A 17 2.16 12.30 10.38
C LEU A 17 2.55 11.43 11.57
N ASP A 18 2.62 11.97 12.79
CA ASP A 18 2.97 11.18 13.98
C ASP A 18 1.92 10.11 14.31
N LEU A 19 0.64 10.43 14.15
CA LEU A 19 -0.45 9.48 14.35
C LEU A 19 -0.48 8.44 13.24
N LEU A 20 -0.24 8.86 11.99
CA LEU A 20 -0.13 7.93 10.86
C LEU A 20 1.04 6.96 11.07
N ARG A 21 2.22 7.45 11.49
CA ARG A 21 3.40 6.64 11.78
C ARG A 21 3.10 5.53 12.80
N LYS A 22 2.54 5.90 13.96
CA LYS A 22 2.19 4.91 15.01
C LYS A 22 1.21 3.85 14.51
N ARG A 23 0.21 4.25 13.73
CA ARG A 23 -0.77 3.32 13.14
C ARG A 23 -0.13 2.43 12.09
N PHE A 24 0.73 3.01 11.24
CA PHE A 24 1.47 2.30 10.22
C PHE A 24 2.35 1.21 10.81
N ASP A 25 3.17 1.53 11.82
CA ASP A 25 4.08 0.56 12.43
C ASP A 25 3.32 -0.64 13.02
N GLY A 26 2.22 -0.39 13.73
CA GLY A 26 1.36 -1.45 14.26
C GLY A 26 0.65 -2.26 13.17
N ALA A 27 0.23 -1.62 12.09
CA ALA A 27 -0.40 -2.28 10.96
C ALA A 27 0.58 -3.17 10.19
N LEU A 28 1.80 -2.69 9.99
CA LEU A 28 2.87 -3.40 9.30
C LEU A 28 3.26 -4.67 10.06
N VAL A 29 3.47 -4.58 11.39
CA VAL A 29 3.76 -5.76 12.23
C VAL A 29 2.66 -6.82 12.10
N LYS A 30 1.39 -6.42 12.15
CA LYS A 30 0.25 -7.33 11.96
C LYS A 30 0.26 -7.97 10.57
N LYS A 31 0.50 -7.17 9.54
CA LYS A 31 0.56 -7.65 8.15
C LYS A 31 1.66 -8.70 7.97
N LEU A 32 2.86 -8.40 8.46
CA LEU A 32 3.99 -9.32 8.45
C LEU A 32 3.70 -10.62 9.23
N GLY A 33 2.96 -10.52 10.34
CA GLY A 33 2.48 -11.68 11.08
C GLY A 33 1.54 -12.56 10.26
N VAL A 34 0.59 -11.96 9.54
CA VAL A 34 -0.37 -12.69 8.69
C VAL A 34 0.33 -13.39 7.53
N ILE A 35 1.17 -12.69 6.77
CA ILE A 35 1.80 -13.26 5.56
C ILE A 35 2.77 -14.42 5.87
N LYS A 36 3.23 -14.54 7.14
CA LYS A 36 4.04 -15.68 7.60
C LYS A 36 3.21 -16.94 7.89
N THR A 37 1.89 -16.84 7.91
CA THR A 37 0.99 -17.99 8.07
C THR A 37 0.53 -18.53 6.71
N PRO A 38 0.10 -19.81 6.61
CA PRO A 38 -0.45 -20.32 5.37
C PRO A 38 -1.66 -19.50 4.90
N TYR A 39 -1.78 -19.27 3.59
CA TYR A 39 -2.80 -18.40 2.97
C TYR A 39 -4.24 -18.71 3.41
N SER A 40 -4.56 -19.98 3.70
CA SER A 40 -5.88 -20.41 4.20
C SER A 40 -6.25 -19.83 5.57
N PHE A 41 -5.30 -19.30 6.34
CA PHE A 41 -5.52 -18.67 7.63
C PHE A 41 -5.55 -17.14 7.57
N TRP A 42 -5.37 -16.55 6.39
CA TRP A 42 -5.35 -15.10 6.25
C TRP A 42 -6.75 -14.54 6.48
N SER A 43 -6.90 -13.80 7.57
CA SER A 43 -8.16 -13.15 7.91
C SER A 43 -8.52 -12.07 6.90
N SER A 44 -9.82 -11.92 6.63
CA SER A 44 -10.37 -10.78 5.87
C SER A 44 -10.62 -9.55 6.75
N ASP A 45 -10.51 -9.67 8.07
CA ASP A 45 -10.67 -8.55 9.01
C ASP A 45 -9.47 -7.59 8.91
N LYS A 46 -9.72 -6.36 8.46
CA LYS A 46 -8.72 -5.29 8.33
C LYS A 46 -8.01 -4.90 9.63
N LYS A 47 -8.56 -5.24 10.81
CA LYS A 47 -7.90 -5.01 12.10
C LYS A 47 -6.80 -6.05 12.40
N ILE A 48 -6.89 -7.22 11.79
CA ILE A 48 -5.97 -8.36 11.93
C ILE A 48 -5.04 -8.45 10.72
N ASN A 49 -5.58 -8.30 9.51
CA ASN A 49 -4.87 -8.29 8.24
C ASN A 49 -5.08 -6.95 7.51
N PRO A 50 -4.29 -5.90 7.85
CA PRO A 50 -4.43 -4.61 7.21
C PRO A 50 -4.24 -4.68 5.70
N ALA A 51 -5.00 -3.90 4.95
CA ALA A 51 -4.94 -3.93 3.48
C ALA A 51 -3.59 -3.41 2.97
N ALA A 52 -2.91 -4.18 2.11
CA ALA A 52 -1.60 -3.79 1.58
C ALA A 52 -1.66 -2.46 0.80
N LYS A 53 -2.77 -2.21 0.10
CA LYS A 53 -3.05 -0.91 -0.55
C LYS A 53 -3.01 0.28 0.42
N GLU A 54 -3.65 0.15 1.59
CA GLU A 54 -3.68 1.24 2.57
C GLU A 54 -2.30 1.43 3.23
N LEU A 55 -1.51 0.35 3.38
CA LEU A 55 -0.11 0.43 3.81
C LEU A 55 0.76 1.17 2.79
N LEU A 56 0.56 0.93 1.50
CA LEU A 56 1.28 1.63 0.42
C LEU A 56 0.97 3.13 0.43
N TRP A 57 -0.28 3.50 0.65
CA TRP A 57 -0.66 4.91 0.74
C TRP A 57 -0.03 5.58 1.96
N ALA A 58 0.03 4.87 3.09
CA ALA A 58 0.68 5.38 4.28
C ALA A 58 2.18 5.61 4.07
N THR A 59 2.91 4.71 3.40
CA THR A 59 4.35 4.91 3.11
C THR A 59 4.58 6.11 2.20
N ILE A 60 3.72 6.34 1.20
CA ILE A 60 3.77 7.54 0.35
C ILE A 60 3.59 8.82 1.17
N LEU A 61 2.59 8.87 2.04
CA LEU A 61 2.31 10.06 2.87
C LEU A 61 3.41 10.34 3.90
N LEU A 62 4.03 9.28 4.42
CA LEU A 62 5.14 9.33 5.37
C LEU A 62 6.50 9.55 4.69
N GLU A 63 6.57 9.54 3.36
CA GLU A 63 7.81 9.58 2.56
C GLU A 63 8.80 8.48 2.98
N ASP A 64 8.28 7.30 3.35
CA ASP A 64 9.05 6.20 3.93
C ASP A 64 9.48 5.20 2.86
N ARG A 65 10.68 5.39 2.31
CA ARG A 65 11.23 4.55 1.25
C ARG A 65 11.45 3.11 1.68
N ASP A 66 12.06 2.91 2.86
CA ASP A 66 12.45 1.57 3.31
C ASP A 66 11.21 0.69 3.46
N ASN A 67 10.16 1.26 4.07
CA ASN A 67 8.91 0.54 4.20
C ASN A 67 8.09 0.52 2.90
N PHE A 68 8.28 1.45 1.96
CA PHE A 68 7.67 1.38 0.64
C PHE A 68 8.10 0.10 -0.09
N MET A 69 9.41 -0.20 -0.12
CA MET A 69 9.94 -1.42 -0.72
C MET A 69 9.43 -2.68 -0.01
N LEU A 70 9.35 -2.65 1.31
CA LEU A 70 8.79 -3.76 2.08
C LEU A 70 7.31 -3.99 1.74
N VAL A 71 6.52 -2.92 1.62
CA VAL A 71 5.10 -3.02 1.27
C VAL A 71 4.91 -3.50 -0.17
N GLU A 72 5.77 -3.11 -1.10
CA GLU A 72 5.80 -3.69 -2.45
C GLU A 72 6.02 -5.21 -2.38
N GLY A 73 7.01 -5.68 -1.62
CA GLY A 73 7.24 -7.12 -1.40
C GLY A 73 6.03 -7.84 -0.77
N ILE A 74 5.31 -7.17 0.14
CA ILE A 74 4.05 -7.69 0.69
C ILE A 74 2.98 -7.83 -0.41
N ILE A 75 2.83 -6.84 -1.28
CA ILE A 75 1.86 -6.86 -2.38
C ILE A 75 2.16 -8.01 -3.35
N VAL A 76 3.43 -8.20 -3.71
CA VAL A 76 3.89 -9.35 -4.52
C VAL A 76 3.49 -10.66 -3.84
N THR A 77 3.84 -10.82 -2.56
CA THR A 77 3.53 -12.03 -1.79
C THR A 77 2.03 -12.32 -1.73
N GLU A 78 1.20 -11.29 -1.52
CA GLU A 78 -0.25 -11.48 -1.52
C GLU A 78 -0.80 -11.90 -2.87
N LEU A 79 -0.27 -11.31 -3.95
CA LEU A 79 -0.69 -11.62 -5.30
C LEU A 79 -0.30 -13.05 -5.67
N ASP A 80 0.91 -13.47 -5.32
CA ASP A 80 1.40 -14.84 -5.52
C ASP A 80 0.54 -15.86 -4.82
N GLU A 81 0.25 -15.65 -3.53
CA GLU A 81 -0.58 -16.56 -2.76
C GLU A 81 -2.02 -16.62 -3.30
N LYS A 82 -2.58 -15.49 -3.75
CA LYS A 82 -3.89 -15.43 -4.41
C LYS A 82 -3.89 -16.21 -5.73
N LEU A 83 -2.86 -16.07 -6.55
CA LEU A 83 -2.73 -16.78 -7.82
C LEU A 83 -2.52 -18.27 -7.59
N ARG A 84 -1.68 -18.65 -6.63
CA ARG A 84 -1.46 -20.04 -6.21
C ARG A 84 -2.74 -20.71 -5.74
N ALA A 85 -3.51 -20.04 -4.88
CA ALA A 85 -4.80 -20.54 -4.41
C ALA A 85 -5.83 -20.73 -5.53
N LYS A 86 -5.69 -19.99 -6.64
CA LYS A 86 -6.51 -20.12 -7.85
C LYS A 86 -5.94 -21.10 -8.89
N GLY A 87 -4.78 -21.71 -8.62
CA GLY A 87 -4.10 -22.61 -9.56
C GLY A 87 -3.45 -21.91 -10.78
N LEU A 88 -3.15 -20.61 -10.67
CA LEU A 88 -2.70 -19.75 -11.77
C LEU A 88 -1.21 -19.34 -11.69
N GLN A 89 -0.38 -20.09 -10.95
CA GLN A 89 1.02 -19.71 -10.65
C GLN A 89 1.96 -19.62 -11.87
N ASN A 90 1.64 -20.29 -12.98
CA ASN A 90 2.55 -20.44 -14.12
C ASN A 90 2.32 -19.42 -15.26
N SER A 91 1.61 -18.31 -15.02
CA SER A 91 1.47 -17.30 -16.07
C SER A 91 2.76 -16.46 -16.18
N THR A 92 3.38 -16.43 -17.35
CA THR A 92 4.51 -15.56 -17.74
C THR A 92 4.23 -14.04 -17.58
N ASP A 93 3.04 -13.69 -17.13
CA ASP A 93 2.49 -12.35 -16.94
C ASP A 93 2.61 -11.84 -15.48
N HIS A 94 3.47 -12.48 -14.66
CA HIS A 94 3.53 -12.19 -13.22
C HIS A 94 4.02 -10.76 -12.93
N THR A 95 5.16 -10.36 -13.52
CA THR A 95 5.73 -9.01 -13.33
C THR A 95 4.76 -7.92 -13.76
N HIS A 96 4.10 -8.10 -14.92
CA HIS A 96 3.10 -7.15 -15.40
C HIS A 96 1.89 -7.05 -14.46
N LYS A 97 1.44 -8.14 -13.84
CA LYS A 97 0.34 -8.10 -12.85
C LYS A 97 0.73 -7.38 -11.56
N VAL A 98 1.97 -7.54 -11.09
CA VAL A 98 2.49 -6.79 -9.93
C VAL A 98 2.53 -5.29 -10.25
N GLU A 99 3.15 -4.93 -11.37
CA GLU A 99 3.22 -3.54 -11.84
C GLU A 99 1.83 -2.93 -11.99
N GLN A 100 0.90 -3.65 -12.64
CA GLN A 100 -0.48 -3.21 -12.81
C GLN A 100 -1.17 -3.00 -11.45
N THR A 101 -1.00 -3.94 -10.51
CA THR A 101 -1.60 -3.83 -9.17
C THR A 101 -1.08 -2.61 -8.42
N MET A 102 0.22 -2.32 -8.50
CA MET A 102 0.83 -1.13 -7.91
C MET A 102 0.30 0.15 -8.56
N GLN A 103 0.21 0.18 -9.89
CA GLN A 103 -0.33 1.33 -10.63
C GLN A 103 -1.80 1.58 -10.30
N ASP A 104 -2.61 0.53 -10.17
CA ASP A 104 -4.01 0.64 -9.78
C ASP A 104 -4.14 1.23 -8.37
N PHE A 105 -3.35 0.75 -7.41
CA PHE A 105 -3.35 1.28 -6.04
C PHE A 105 -2.90 2.74 -5.98
N ILE A 106 -1.92 3.13 -6.79
CA ILE A 106 -1.45 4.52 -6.91
C ILE A 106 -2.53 5.38 -7.58
N ALA A 107 -3.17 4.90 -8.64
CA ALA A 107 -4.25 5.62 -9.32
C ALA A 107 -5.43 5.85 -8.38
N GLU A 108 -5.80 4.84 -7.58
CA GLU A 108 -6.82 4.96 -6.53
C GLU A 108 -6.43 6.00 -5.47
N PHE A 109 -5.18 5.99 -5.00
CA PHE A 109 -4.67 7.00 -4.05
C PHE A 109 -4.79 8.42 -4.60
N LEU A 110 -4.33 8.64 -5.82
CA LEU A 110 -4.42 9.94 -6.49
C LEU A 110 -5.87 10.34 -6.79
N GLY A 111 -6.76 9.35 -6.94
CA GLY A 111 -8.20 9.53 -7.07
C GLY A 111 -8.90 9.95 -5.79
N LEU A 112 -8.25 9.85 -4.62
CA LEU A 112 -8.79 10.38 -3.36
C LEU A 112 -8.78 11.91 -3.32
N ALA A 113 -7.95 12.56 -4.14
CA ALA A 113 -7.84 14.01 -4.13
C ALA A 113 -9.12 14.70 -4.63
N PRO A 114 -9.74 15.60 -3.85
CA PRO A 114 -10.98 16.29 -4.26
C PRO A 114 -10.73 17.41 -5.27
N SER A 115 -9.48 17.81 -5.48
CA SER A 115 -9.11 18.90 -6.39
C SER A 115 -7.78 18.63 -7.09
N ALA A 116 -7.57 19.29 -8.23
CA ALA A 116 -6.31 19.21 -8.97
C ALA A 116 -5.11 19.73 -8.15
N ALA A 117 -5.32 20.77 -7.33
CA ALA A 117 -4.28 21.31 -6.46
C ALA A 117 -3.86 20.27 -5.41
N PHE A 118 -4.83 19.62 -4.76
CA PHE A 118 -4.52 18.57 -3.78
C PHE A 118 -3.90 17.33 -4.43
N LYS A 119 -4.36 16.98 -5.64
CA LYS A 119 -3.76 15.88 -6.42
C LYS A 119 -2.27 16.13 -6.69
N LYS A 120 -1.87 17.37 -6.99
CA LYS A 120 -0.45 17.74 -7.16
C LYS A 120 0.36 17.53 -5.89
N ILE A 121 -0.21 17.81 -4.71
CA ILE A 121 0.44 17.54 -3.42
C ILE A 121 0.69 16.04 -3.25
N LEU A 122 -0.32 15.21 -3.53
CA LEU A 122 -0.17 13.75 -3.43
C LEU A 122 0.82 13.19 -4.47
N GLN A 123 0.83 13.73 -5.68
CA GLN A 123 1.82 13.39 -6.71
C GLN A 123 3.24 13.77 -6.29
N GLN A 124 3.42 14.90 -5.61
CA GLN A 124 4.71 15.28 -5.07
C GLN A 124 5.18 14.26 -4.02
N LYS A 125 4.34 13.91 -3.04
CA LYS A 125 4.64 12.86 -2.05
C LYS A 125 5.03 11.53 -2.69
N LEU A 126 4.30 11.11 -3.72
CA LEU A 126 4.62 9.91 -4.49
C LEU A 126 5.98 10.03 -5.18
N SER A 127 6.29 11.18 -5.78
CA SER A 127 7.55 11.39 -6.46
C SER A 127 8.75 11.38 -5.52
N GLU A 128 8.60 11.87 -4.28
CA GLU A 128 9.68 11.83 -3.28
C GLU A 128 10.05 10.38 -2.91
N VAL A 129 9.06 9.52 -2.71
CA VAL A 129 9.32 8.12 -2.36
C VAL A 129 9.84 7.30 -3.55
N VAL A 130 9.36 7.58 -4.77
CA VAL A 130 9.76 6.85 -5.99
C VAL A 130 11.09 7.35 -6.59
N ASN A 131 11.38 8.65 -6.61
CA ASN A 131 12.63 9.15 -7.21
C ASN A 131 13.87 8.77 -6.40
N LEU A 132 13.71 8.52 -5.10
CA LEU A 132 14.78 7.96 -4.26
C LEU A 132 15.03 6.47 -4.56
N TYR A 133 14.04 5.76 -5.14
CA TYR A 133 14.15 4.34 -5.51
C TYR A 133 15.08 4.12 -6.71
N SER A 134 15.02 4.99 -7.74
CA SER A 134 15.81 4.85 -8.98
C SER A 134 17.29 5.27 -8.88
N ARG A 135 17.78 5.64 -7.69
CA ARG A 135 19.18 6.06 -7.43
C ARG A 135 19.97 5.05 -6.61
N GLY A 136 19.40 3.87 -6.32
CA GLY A 136 20.06 2.77 -5.61
C GLY A 136 20.55 1.68 -6.55
#